data_AF-A0A8E5HT30-F1
#
_entry.id   AF-A0A8E5HT30-F1
#
_cell.length_a   1.000
_cell.length_b   1.000
_cell.length_c   1.000
_cell.angle_alpha   90.00
_cell.angle_beta   90.00
_cell.angle_gamma   90.00
#
_symmetry.space_group_name_H-M   'P 1'
#
loop_
_entity.id
_entity.type
_entity.pdbx_description
1 polymer ?
#
loop_
_entity_poly.entity_id
_entity_poly.type
_entity_poly.pdbx_seq_one_letter_code
_entity_poly.pdbx_strand_id
1 'polypeptide(L)'
;MPNSTGISWHPTSDTQSTCDASTFAESPNIDPANWRECASLYSSWTSENGTFNLSNVNGTGFTPILQTTDCTLGVKPADPSKGPFTIGDKDIKTLLGTSLRQFSEGTELRVTGVVKCAAASGAKGDVIWRISKS
;
A
#
# COMPACT_ATOMS: atom_id res chain seq x y z
N MET A 1 8.11 22.60 4.64
CA MET A 1 8.07 21.84 5.91
C MET A 1 7.91 20.39 5.52
N PRO A 2 8.82 19.46 5.86
CA PRO A 2 8.59 18.06 5.54
C PRO A 2 7.48 17.58 6.47
N ASN A 3 6.28 17.40 5.93
CA ASN A 3 5.25 16.59 6.56
C ASN A 3 5.83 15.18 6.61
N SER A 4 6.50 14.83 7.71
CA SER A 4 7.09 13.52 7.89
C SER A 4 5.96 12.52 8.13
N THR A 5 5.19 12.22 7.08
CA THR A 5 4.48 10.95 6.98
C THR A 5 5.52 9.89 7.34
N GLY A 6 5.23 9.02 8.29
CA GLY A 6 6.21 8.07 8.82
C GLY A 6 6.64 6.99 7.84
N ILE A 7 6.71 7.31 6.55
CA ILE A 7 6.95 6.44 5.41
C ILE A 7 8.13 7.04 4.62
N SER A 8 9.19 6.26 4.47
CA SER A 8 10.34 6.60 3.63
C SER A 8 10.53 5.58 2.51
N TRP A 9 10.90 6.05 1.32
CA TRP A 9 11.26 5.20 0.18
C TRP A 9 12.77 4.97 0.13
N HIS A 10 13.17 3.71 -0.03
CA HIS A 10 14.55 3.27 -0.13
C HIS A 10 14.75 2.51 -1.45
N PRO A 11 15.26 3.16 -2.51
CA PRO A 11 15.45 2.53 -3.81
C PRO A 11 16.56 1.46 -3.76
N THR A 12 16.41 0.41 -4.58
CA THR A 12 17.38 -0.68 -4.74
C THR A 12 17.53 -1.07 -6.21
N SER A 13 18.61 -1.79 -6.56
CA SER A 13 18.80 -2.33 -7.92
C SER A 13 17.78 -3.41 -8.26
N ASP A 14 17.41 -4.22 -7.27
CA ASP A 14 16.61 -5.43 -7.45
C ASP A 14 15.23 -5.28 -6.83
N THR A 15 14.25 -5.98 -7.41
CA THR A 15 12.87 -6.09 -6.90
C THR A 15 12.86 -6.70 -5.50
N GLN A 16 12.18 -6.03 -4.56
CA GLN A 16 12.07 -6.44 -3.17
C GLN A 16 10.66 -6.98 -2.89
N SER A 17 10.60 -8.09 -2.17
CA SER A 17 9.36 -8.66 -1.63
C SER A 17 9.60 -9.02 -0.18
N THR A 18 9.01 -8.23 0.71
CA THR A 18 9.19 -8.32 2.16
C THR A 18 7.92 -8.77 2.86
N CYS A 19 6.80 -8.79 2.13
CA CYS A 19 5.52 -9.21 2.63
C CYS A 19 5.09 -10.60 2.12
N ASP A 20 4.17 -11.23 2.84
CA ASP A 20 3.46 -12.42 2.38
C ASP A 20 2.31 -12.05 1.42
N ALA A 21 1.61 -13.06 0.93
CA ALA A 21 0.39 -12.87 0.16
C ALA A 21 -0.64 -12.03 0.93
N SER A 22 -1.21 -11.06 0.23
CA SER A 22 -2.26 -10.19 0.77
C SER A 22 -3.64 -10.82 0.64
N THR A 23 -4.53 -10.49 1.57
CA THR A 23 -5.97 -10.64 1.37
C THR A 23 -6.53 -9.47 0.56
N PHE A 24 -7.66 -9.68 -0.10
CA PHE A 24 -8.35 -8.66 -0.88
C PHE A 24 -9.85 -8.78 -0.62
N ALA A 25 -10.48 -7.67 -0.28
CA ALA A 25 -11.90 -7.57 -0.07
C ALA A 25 -12.41 -6.24 -0.63
N GLU A 26 -13.57 -6.27 -1.26
CA GLU A 26 -14.26 -5.04 -1.63
C GLU A 26 -14.74 -4.32 -0.35
N SER A 27 -14.67 -3.00 -0.34
CA SER A 27 -15.16 -2.20 0.78
C SER A 27 -16.17 -1.15 0.29
N PRO A 28 -17.48 -1.35 0.49
CA PRO A 28 -18.49 -0.39 0.03
C PRO A 28 -18.49 0.92 0.86
N ASN A 29 -17.78 0.94 1.98
CA ASN A 29 -17.75 2.06 2.93
C ASN A 29 -16.58 3.04 2.70
N ILE A 30 -15.85 2.90 1.60
CA ILE A 30 -14.78 3.83 1.23
C ILE A 30 -15.12 4.50 -0.10
N ASP A 31 -14.74 5.77 -0.21
CA ASP A 31 -14.92 6.51 -1.46
C ASP A 31 -14.15 5.80 -2.59
N PRO A 32 -14.84 5.43 -3.69
CA PRO A 32 -14.21 4.68 -4.76
C PRO A 32 -13.13 5.52 -5.45
N ALA A 33 -11.95 4.92 -5.61
CA ALA A 33 -10.89 5.47 -6.42
C ALA A 33 -11.24 5.35 -7.91
N ASN A 34 -10.72 6.26 -8.72
CA ASN A 34 -10.84 6.15 -10.17
C ASN A 34 -9.88 5.08 -10.70
N TRP A 35 -10.41 4.08 -11.38
CA TRP A 35 -9.60 2.99 -11.92
C TRP A 35 -8.50 3.45 -12.87
N ARG A 36 -8.76 4.47 -13.70
CA ARG A 36 -7.77 4.98 -14.67
C ARG A 36 -6.60 5.64 -13.96
N GLU A 37 -6.87 6.38 -12.90
CA GLU A 37 -5.86 7.02 -12.08
C GLU A 37 -5.02 5.98 -11.33
N CYS A 38 -5.65 4.95 -10.78
CA CYS A 38 -4.92 3.83 -10.17
C CYS A 38 -4.09 3.04 -11.19
N ALA A 39 -4.58 2.85 -12.42
CA ALA A 39 -3.83 2.19 -13.48
C ALA A 39 -2.62 3.02 -13.95
N SER A 40 -2.78 4.36 -14.01
CA SER A 40 -1.71 5.30 -14.29
C SER A 40 -0.64 5.26 -13.19
N LEU A 41 -1.05 5.32 -11.92
CA LEU A 41 -0.17 5.20 -10.76
C LEU A 41 0.56 3.85 -10.74
N TYR A 42 -0.13 2.76 -11.02
CA TYR A 42 0.50 1.44 -11.15
C TYR A 42 1.58 1.46 -12.24
N SER A 43 1.25 2.00 -13.42
CA SER A 43 2.16 2.07 -14.57
C SER A 43 3.42 2.87 -14.24
N SER A 44 3.29 4.01 -13.57
CA SER A 44 4.43 4.86 -13.16
C SER A 44 5.34 4.19 -12.13
N TRP A 45 4.83 3.22 -11.36
CA TRP A 45 5.58 2.50 -10.33
C TRP A 45 6.10 1.13 -10.77
N THR A 46 5.71 0.63 -11.94
CA THR A 46 6.14 -0.70 -12.40
C THR A 46 7.66 -0.83 -12.58
N SER A 47 8.35 0.25 -12.94
CA SER A 47 9.81 0.29 -13.14
C SER A 47 10.61 0.57 -11.87
N GLU A 48 9.95 1.00 -10.79
CA GLU A 48 10.63 1.36 -9.54
C GLU A 48 10.93 0.12 -8.70
N ASN A 49 12.16 0.02 -8.19
CA ASN A 49 12.60 -1.08 -7.33
C ASN A 49 13.08 -0.53 -5.98
N GLY A 50 12.68 -1.17 -4.88
CA GLY A 50 13.00 -0.66 -3.55
C GLY A 50 12.04 -1.10 -2.47
N THR A 51 12.15 -0.45 -1.32
CA THR A 51 11.29 -0.71 -0.16
C THR A 51 10.73 0.57 0.42
N PHE A 52 9.49 0.50 0.90
CA PHE A 52 8.91 1.48 1.80
C PHE A 52 9.19 1.06 3.24
N ASN A 53 9.77 1.96 4.03
CA ASN A 53 9.90 1.79 5.46
C ASN A 53 8.82 2.62 6.18
N LEU A 54 8.02 1.95 7.00
CA LEU A 54 6.91 2.50 7.76
C LEU A 54 7.33 2.63 9.23
N SER A 55 8.08 3.68 9.57
CA SER A 55 8.65 3.88 10.91
C SER A 55 7.75 4.63 11.88
N ASN A 56 6.95 5.59 11.40
CA ASN A 56 6.12 6.45 12.25
C ASN A 56 4.65 6.50 11.77
N VAL A 57 4.13 5.39 11.28
CA VAL A 57 2.70 5.26 10.91
C VAL A 57 1.87 5.04 12.17
N ASN A 58 0.89 5.93 12.39
CA ASN A 58 -0.06 5.77 13.49
C ASN A 58 -1.07 4.65 13.18
N GLY A 59 -1.63 4.02 14.22
CA GLY A 59 -2.70 3.01 14.06
C GLY A 59 -4.09 3.61 13.82
N THR A 60 -4.21 4.93 13.94
CA THR A 60 -5.50 5.64 13.96
C THR A 60 -6.00 6.03 12.57
N GLY A 61 -5.13 6.08 11.56
CA GLY A 61 -5.49 6.47 10.19
C GLY A 61 -4.67 5.76 9.13
N PHE A 62 -5.18 5.74 7.90
CA PHE A 62 -4.42 5.26 6.75
C PHE A 62 -3.44 6.35 6.30
N THR A 63 -2.16 6.03 6.30
CA THR A 63 -1.11 6.90 5.78
C THR A 63 -0.87 6.57 4.31
N PRO A 64 -0.89 7.57 3.40
CA PRO A 64 -0.66 7.32 1.98
C PRO A 64 0.78 6.86 1.73
N ILE A 65 0.95 5.72 1.05
CA ILE A 65 2.25 5.31 0.48
C ILE A 65 2.38 5.88 -0.92
N LEU A 66 1.38 5.61 -1.76
CA LEU A 66 1.30 6.08 -3.14
C LEU A 66 0.02 6.86 -3.32
N GLN A 67 0.12 7.99 -4.02
CA GLN A 67 -1.01 8.86 -4.26
C GLN A 67 -0.88 9.53 -5.62
N THR A 68 -2.01 9.61 -6.33
CA THR A 68 -2.25 10.48 -7.48
C THR A 68 -3.63 11.11 -7.30
N THR A 69 -4.09 11.88 -8.28
CA THR A 69 -5.46 12.37 -8.36
C THR A 69 -6.45 11.21 -8.26
N ASP A 70 -7.42 11.27 -7.35
CA ASP A 70 -8.51 10.28 -7.21
C ASP A 70 -8.06 8.81 -7.01
N CYS A 71 -6.80 8.56 -6.64
CA CYS A 71 -6.33 7.23 -6.25
C CYS A 71 -5.21 7.30 -5.22
N THR A 72 -5.45 6.69 -4.06
CA THR A 72 -4.48 6.59 -2.97
C THR A 72 -4.39 5.16 -2.48
N LEU A 73 -3.16 4.62 -2.46
CA LEU A 73 -2.82 3.43 -1.71
C LEU A 73 -2.38 3.84 -0.31
N GLY A 74 -3.27 3.65 0.65
CA GLY A 74 -3.03 3.94 2.06
C GLY A 74 -2.74 2.67 2.85
N VAL A 75 -1.91 2.79 3.88
CA VAL A 75 -1.59 1.70 4.82
C VAL A 75 -1.73 2.16 6.26
N LYS A 76 -2.00 1.19 7.13
CA LYS A 76 -1.87 1.36 8.57
C LYS A 76 -1.45 0.04 9.21
N PRO A 77 -0.55 0.06 10.21
CA PRO A 77 -0.24 -1.14 10.95
C PRO A 77 -1.47 -1.56 11.78
N ALA A 78 -1.76 -2.87 11.82
CA ALA A 78 -2.78 -3.40 12.74
C ALA A 78 -2.31 -3.27 14.21
N ASP A 79 -0.99 -3.37 14.42
CA ASP A 79 -0.33 -3.16 15.70
C ASP A 79 0.91 -2.26 15.50
N PRO A 80 0.81 -0.95 15.80
CA PRO A 80 1.91 -0.02 15.65
C PRO A 80 3.17 -0.39 16.45
N SER A 81 3.02 -1.15 17.56
CA SER A 81 4.15 -1.54 18.42
C SER A 81 5.12 -2.52 17.77
N LYS A 82 4.69 -3.20 16.69
CA LYS A 82 5.51 -4.15 15.94
C LYS A 82 6.38 -3.49 14.86
N GLY A 83 6.17 -2.21 14.57
CA GLY A 83 6.93 -1.47 13.56
C GLY A 83 8.38 -1.20 13.99
N PRO A 84 9.22 -0.61 13.12
CA PRO A 84 8.95 -0.28 11.71
C PRO A 84 8.60 -1.50 10.85
N PHE A 85 7.75 -1.29 9.85
CA PHE A 85 7.43 -2.29 8.83
C PHE A 85 8.12 -1.96 7.51
N THR A 86 8.45 -2.99 6.74
CA THR A 86 9.05 -2.83 5.41
C THR A 86 8.15 -3.48 4.37
N ILE A 87 7.78 -2.73 3.33
CA ILE A 87 6.99 -3.19 2.19
C ILE A 87 7.81 -3.08 0.91
N GLY A 88 8.00 -4.19 0.20
CA GLY A 88 8.76 -4.21 -1.04
C GLY A 88 7.96 -3.70 -2.24
N ASP A 89 8.65 -3.21 -3.27
CA ASP A 89 8.03 -2.77 -4.51
C ASP A 89 7.18 -3.86 -5.17
N LYS A 90 7.62 -5.12 -5.11
CA LYS A 90 6.86 -6.26 -5.64
C LYS A 90 5.51 -6.40 -4.94
N ASP A 91 5.48 -6.16 -3.65
CA ASP A 91 4.28 -6.29 -2.83
C ASP A 91 3.30 -5.17 -3.22
N ILE A 92 3.77 -3.92 -3.32
CA ILE A 92 2.98 -2.78 -3.80
C ILE A 92 2.43 -3.01 -5.21
N LYS A 93 3.27 -3.47 -6.15
CA LYS A 93 2.87 -3.81 -7.51
C LYS A 93 1.80 -4.91 -7.51
N THR A 94 1.94 -5.90 -6.63
CA THR A 94 0.95 -6.98 -6.49
C THR A 94 -0.38 -6.48 -5.93
N LEU A 95 -0.36 -5.59 -4.93
CA LEU A 95 -1.56 -4.98 -4.35
C LEU A 95 -2.34 -4.17 -5.39
N LEU A 96 -1.67 -3.24 -6.07
CA LEU A 96 -2.29 -2.43 -7.12
C LEU A 96 -2.74 -3.28 -8.31
N GLY A 97 -1.87 -4.15 -8.82
CA GLY A 97 -2.14 -4.99 -9.98
C GLY A 97 -3.30 -5.97 -9.78
N THR A 98 -3.38 -6.61 -8.61
CA THR A 98 -4.49 -7.52 -8.27
C THR A 98 -5.79 -6.74 -8.11
N SER A 99 -5.75 -5.60 -7.40
CA SER A 99 -6.93 -4.74 -7.21
C SER A 99 -7.49 -4.26 -8.56
N LEU A 100 -6.64 -3.75 -9.43
CA LEU A 100 -7.00 -3.27 -10.77
C LEU A 100 -7.64 -4.33 -11.67
N ARG A 101 -7.28 -5.61 -11.48
CA ARG A 101 -7.77 -6.72 -12.32
C ARG A 101 -9.03 -7.38 -11.78
N GLN A 102 -9.15 -7.47 -10.45
CA GLN A 102 -10.19 -8.29 -9.81
C GLN A 102 -11.30 -7.46 -9.16
N PHE A 103 -11.08 -6.17 -8.90
CA PHE A 103 -11.98 -5.32 -8.12
C PHE A 103 -12.31 -3.98 -8.82
N SER A 104 -12.17 -3.94 -10.15
CA SER A 104 -12.57 -2.80 -10.96
C SER A 104 -14.03 -2.95 -11.40
N GLU A 105 -14.97 -2.48 -10.59
CA GLU A 105 -16.38 -2.47 -10.96
C GLU A 105 -16.67 -1.27 -11.88
N GLY A 106 -16.72 -1.54 -13.19
CA GLY A 106 -16.95 -0.52 -14.23
C GLY A 106 -15.78 0.44 -14.41
N THR A 107 -15.62 1.37 -13.46
CA THR A 107 -14.50 2.33 -13.38
C THR A 107 -14.12 2.68 -11.94
N GLU A 108 -14.80 2.09 -10.97
CA GLU A 108 -14.62 2.39 -9.54
C GLU A 108 -13.79 1.29 -8.88
N LEU A 109 -12.89 1.71 -7.99
CA LEU A 109 -11.98 0.83 -7.26
C LEU A 109 -12.09 1.10 -5.76
N ARG A 110 -12.60 0.12 -5.02
CA ARG A 110 -12.77 0.20 -3.57
C ARG A 110 -12.34 -1.11 -2.93
N VAL A 111 -11.05 -1.20 -2.63
CA VAL A 111 -10.43 -2.45 -2.14
C VAL A 111 -9.70 -2.20 -0.85
N THR A 112 -9.83 -3.14 0.06
CA THR A 112 -9.03 -3.20 1.28
C THR A 112 -8.50 -4.61 1.48
N GLY A 113 -7.49 -4.74 2.32
CA GLY A 113 -6.94 -6.03 2.68
C GLY A 113 -5.98 -5.94 3.83
N VAL A 114 -5.42 -7.10 4.17
CA VAL A 114 -4.37 -7.23 5.15
C VAL A 114 -3.21 -7.95 4.49
N VAL A 115 -2.02 -7.40 4.66
CA VAL A 115 -0.78 -7.98 4.18
C VAL A 115 0.19 -8.12 5.36
N LYS A 116 0.89 -9.26 5.44
CA LYS A 116 1.87 -9.51 6.50
C LYS A 116 3.25 -9.10 6.03
N CYS A 117 3.82 -8.06 6.62
CA CYS A 117 5.09 -7.48 6.17
C CYS A 117 6.19 -7.67 7.20
N ALA A 118 7.43 -7.76 6.74
CA ALA A 118 8.61 -7.81 7.61
C ALA A 118 8.59 -6.62 8.57
N ALA A 119 8.74 -6.91 9.86
CA ALA A 119 8.75 -5.92 10.91
C ALA A 119 10.10 -5.95 11.65
N ALA A 120 10.46 -4.85 12.32
CA ALA A 120 11.76 -4.71 13.00
C ALA A 120 11.98 -5.73 14.12
N SER A 121 10.90 -6.28 14.68
CA SER A 121 10.93 -7.36 15.67
C SER A 121 11.47 -8.70 15.12
N GLY A 122 11.73 -8.80 13.81
CA GLY A 122 12.17 -10.02 13.13
C GLY A 122 11.01 -10.96 12.76
N ALA A 123 9.82 -10.73 13.31
CA ALA A 123 8.58 -11.37 12.88
C ALA A 123 7.84 -10.52 11.85
N LYS A 124 7.05 -11.15 10.98
CA LYS A 124 6.11 -10.42 10.13
C LYS A 124 4.90 -9.96 10.94
N GLY A 125 4.41 -8.76 10.66
CA GLY A 125 3.22 -8.22 11.29
C GLY A 125 2.19 -7.74 10.28
N ASP A 126 0.93 -7.68 10.72
CA ASP A 126 -0.20 -7.33 9.89
C ASP A 126 -0.22 -5.82 9.59
N VAL A 127 -0.24 -5.49 8.30
CA VAL A 127 -0.45 -4.15 7.76
C VAL A 127 -1.76 -4.16 7.00
N ILE A 128 -2.70 -3.33 7.45
CA ILE A 128 -3.98 -3.12 6.78
C ILE A 128 -3.75 -2.08 5.68
N TRP A 129 -4.20 -2.38 4.47
CA TRP A 129 -4.08 -1.48 3.34
C TRP A 129 -5.44 -1.24 2.68
N ARG A 130 -5.54 -0.15 1.93
CA ARG A 130 -6.71 0.13 1.10
C ARG A 130 -6.35 1.00 -0.09
N ILE A 131 -7.15 0.88 -1.14
CA ILE A 131 -7.20 1.80 -2.27
C ILE A 131 -8.51 2.57 -2.16
N SER A 132 -8.41 3.88 -2.03
CA SER A 132 -9.55 4.80 -1.96
C SER A 132 -9.26 6.06 -2.76
N LYS A 133 -10.29 6.89 -2.95
CA LYS A 133 -10.10 8.26 -3.42
C LYS A 133 -9.10 9.02 -2.52
N SER A 134 -8.31 9.90 -3.12
CA SER A 134 -7.29 10.75 -2.47
C SER A 134 -7.86 11.87 -1.63
#